data_AF-A0A7S1VG81-F1
#
_entry.id   AF-A0A7S1VG81-F1
#
_cell.length_a   1.000
_cell.length_b   1.000
_cell.length_c   1.000
_cell.angle_alpha   90.00
_cell.angle_beta   90.00
_cell.angle_gamma   90.00
#
_symmetry.space_group_name_H-M   'P 1'
#
loop_
_entity.id
_entity.type
_entity.pdbx_description
1 polymer ?
#
loop_
_entity_poly.entity_id
_entity_poly.type
_entity_poly.pdbx_seq_one_letter_code
_entity_poly.pdbx_strand_id
1 'polypeptide(L)'
;KDTLYQRAQNYSKLAAAKREEKRREEQEALAVASAATAKRKTAPLTPKDTHKIVTKRYKELRSQGLNPKEAMKQARIDVGANIEEPTASSQVAAMFGLSGL
;
A
#
# COMPACT_ATOMS: atom_id res chain seq x y z
N LYS A 1 -0.30 38.91 48.37
CA LYS A 1 -0.95 37.76 47.69
C LYS A 1 -0.45 37.76 46.26
N ASP A 2 0.42 36.82 45.91
CA ASP A 2 1.24 36.86 44.69
C ASP A 2 0.44 36.49 43.44
N THR A 3 -0.18 37.50 42.84
CA THR A 3 -1.00 37.38 41.62
C THR A 3 -0.18 36.98 40.40
N LEU A 4 1.12 37.31 40.37
CA LEU A 4 2.04 36.95 39.30
C LEU A 4 2.34 35.45 39.28
N TYR A 5 2.53 34.83 40.45
CA TYR A 5 2.79 33.40 40.54
C TYR A 5 1.57 32.58 40.09
N GLN A 6 0.37 32.98 40.51
CA GLN A 6 -0.87 32.34 40.06
C GLN A 6 -1.07 32.48 38.54
N ARG A 7 -0.73 33.64 37.96
CA ARG A 7 -0.79 33.85 36.52
C ARG A 7 0.19 32.96 35.76
N ALA A 8 1.43 32.83 36.24
CA ALA A 8 2.43 31.95 35.64
C ALA A 8 2.01 30.46 35.66
N GLN A 9 1.41 30.01 36.76
CA GLN A 9 0.85 28.66 36.89
C GLN A 9 -0.33 28.40 35.94
N ASN A 10 -1.13 29.42 35.62
CA ASN A 10 -2.21 29.27 34.65
C ASN A 10 -1.67 29.16 33.21
N TYR A 11 -0.61 29.90 32.86
CA TYR A 11 0.02 29.79 31.54
C TYR A 11 0.68 28.43 31.30
N SER A 12 1.35 27.85 32.31
CA SER A 12 1.96 26.53 32.19
C SER A 12 0.91 25.44 31.94
N LYS A 13 -0.23 25.52 32.66
CA LYS A 13 -1.38 24.62 32.46
C LYS A 13 -2.00 24.78 31.07
N LEU A 14 -2.17 26.00 30.59
CA LEU A 14 -2.70 26.29 29.25
C LEU A 14 -1.77 25.77 28.15
N ALA A 15 -0.46 25.92 28.32
CA ALA A 15 0.53 25.42 27.37
C ALA A 15 0.60 23.89 27.33
N ALA A 16 0.40 23.22 28.48
CA ALA A 16 0.32 21.76 28.55
C ALA A 16 -0.95 21.24 27.84
N ALA A 17 -2.10 21.85 28.08
CA ALA A 17 -3.37 21.46 27.45
C ALA A 17 -3.32 21.56 25.92
N LYS A 18 -2.77 22.65 25.37
CA LYS A 18 -2.60 22.82 23.91
C LYS A 18 -1.69 21.77 23.28
N ARG A 19 -0.67 21.28 24.00
CA ARG A 19 0.22 20.23 23.50
C ARG A 19 -0.45 18.86 23.50
N GLU A 20 -1.28 18.57 24.49
CA GLU A 20 -2.07 17.33 24.53
C GLU A 20 -3.14 17.30 23.44
N GLU A 21 -3.83 18.41 23.21
CA GLU A 21 -4.82 18.56 22.15
C GLU A 21 -4.19 18.33 20.76
N LYS A 22 -3.06 18.99 20.48
CA LYS A 22 -2.31 18.77 19.23
C LYS A 22 -1.86 17.31 19.06
N ARG A 23 -1.46 16.64 20.15
CA ARG A 23 -1.04 15.22 20.11
C ARG A 23 -2.23 14.29 19.84
N ARG A 24 -3.43 14.62 20.32
CA ARG A 24 -4.66 13.88 20.00
C ARG A 24 -5.08 14.08 18.55
N GLU A 25 -5.03 15.30 18.04
CA GLU A 25 -5.31 15.58 16.61
C GLU A 25 -4.35 14.83 15.69
N GLU A 26 -3.05 14.80 16.00
CA GLU A 26 -2.06 14.02 15.26
C GLU A 26 -2.35 12.51 15.33
N GLN A 27 -2.74 11.99 16.50
CA GLN A 27 -3.12 10.57 16.66
C GLN A 27 -4.42 10.21 15.92
N GLU A 28 -5.42 11.09 15.93
CA GLU A 28 -6.66 10.92 15.18
C GLU A 28 -6.41 10.98 13.66
N ALA A 29 -5.55 11.90 13.20
CA ALA A 29 -5.14 11.96 11.79
C ALA A 29 -4.42 10.67 11.35
N LEU A 30 -3.53 10.11 12.19
CA LEU A 30 -2.91 8.81 11.92
C LEU A 30 -3.90 7.63 11.98
N ALA A 31 -4.90 7.68 12.87
CA ALA A 31 -5.94 6.66 12.97
C ALA A 31 -6.87 6.66 11.74
N VAL A 32 -7.22 7.84 11.22
CA VAL A 32 -8.02 7.98 9.99
C VAL A 32 -7.23 7.49 8.76
N ALA A 33 -5.93 7.80 8.68
CA ALA A 33 -5.06 7.33 7.60
C ALA A 33 -4.87 5.80 7.61
N SER A 34 -4.77 5.18 8.80
CA SER A 34 -4.64 3.73 8.94
C SER A 34 -5.96 2.98 8.73
N ALA A 35 -7.11 3.58 9.08
CA ALA A 35 -8.43 3.03 8.78
C ALA A 35 -8.75 2.99 7.28
N ALA A 36 -8.24 3.95 6.49
CA ALA A 36 -8.39 3.96 5.03
C ALA A 36 -7.58 2.87 4.32
N THR A 37 -6.53 2.33 4.96
CA THR A 37 -5.67 1.28 4.39
C THR A 37 -6.13 -0.13 4.77
N ALA A 38 -6.85 -0.30 5.89
CA ALA A 38 -7.30 -1.60 6.39
C ALA A 38 -8.54 -2.21 5.67
N LYS A 39 -9.22 -1.45 4.79
CA LYS A 39 -10.42 -1.92 4.07
C LYS A 39 -10.22 -2.23 2.58
N ARG A 40 -8.99 -2.38 2.07
CA ARG A 40 -8.79 -3.06 0.78
C ARG A 40 -8.75 -4.57 0.99
N LYS A 41 -9.91 -5.14 1.32
CA LYS A 41 -10.18 -6.53 0.92
C LYS A 41 -10.02 -6.52 -0.61
N THR A 42 -8.96 -7.17 -1.09
CA THR A 42 -8.56 -7.18 -2.49
C THR A 42 -9.69 -7.78 -3.32
N ALA A 43 -10.55 -6.93 -3.89
CA ALA A 43 -11.37 -7.35 -5.00
C ALA A 43 -10.43 -8.01 -6.03
N PRO A 44 -10.86 -9.11 -6.68
CA PRO A 44 -10.03 -9.75 -7.69
C PRO A 44 -9.61 -8.69 -8.71
N LEU A 45 -8.30 -8.46 -8.83
CA LEU A 45 -7.79 -7.44 -9.73
C LEU A 45 -8.17 -7.83 -11.15
N THR A 46 -8.80 -6.91 -11.87
CA THR A 46 -9.06 -7.15 -13.29
C THR A 46 -7.72 -7.24 -14.04
N PRO A 47 -7.65 -7.95 -15.18
CA PRO A 47 -6.43 -7.99 -16.00
C PRO A 47 -5.91 -6.61 -16.41
N LYS A 48 -6.81 -5.61 -16.48
CA LYS A 48 -6.43 -4.22 -16.76
C LYS A 48 -5.71 -3.58 -15.56
N ASP A 49 -6.14 -3.89 -14.35
CA ASP A 49 -5.55 -3.34 -13.13
C ASP A 49 -4.20 -3.98 -12.83
N THR A 50 -4.07 -5.29 -13.06
CA THR A 50 -2.77 -5.98 -12.95
C THR A 50 -1.75 -5.39 -13.94
N HIS A 51 -2.15 -5.14 -15.20
CA HIS A 51 -1.27 -4.52 -16.20
C HIS A 51 -0.78 -3.13 -15.77
N LYS A 52 -1.67 -2.30 -15.22
CA LYS A 52 -1.30 -0.96 -14.70
C LYS A 52 -0.30 -1.05 -13.56
N ILE A 53 -0.51 -1.97 -12.62
CA ILE A 53 0.37 -2.14 -11.45
C ILE A 53 1.73 -2.69 -11.89
N VAL A 54 1.76 -3.70 -12.76
CA VAL A 54 3.02 -4.24 -13.32
C VAL A 54 3.77 -3.16 -14.08
N THR A 55 3.09 -2.35 -14.89
CA THR A 55 3.74 -1.27 -15.66
C THR A 55 4.32 -0.20 -14.75
N LYS A 56 3.61 0.17 -13.68
CA LYS A 56 4.11 1.11 -12.68
C LYS A 56 5.38 0.54 -12.02
N ARG A 57 5.33 -0.71 -11.57
CA ARG A 57 6.46 -1.37 -10.92
C ARG A 57 7.66 -1.53 -11.86
N TYR A 58 7.41 -1.86 -13.11
CA TYR A 58 8.44 -1.92 -14.15
C TYR A 58 9.17 -0.58 -14.31
N LYS A 59 8.45 0.55 -14.36
CA LYS A 59 9.06 1.88 -14.46
C LYS A 59 9.93 2.22 -13.26
N GLU A 60 9.48 1.87 -12.05
CA GLU A 60 10.27 2.04 -10.82
C GLU A 60 11.58 1.24 -10.90
N LEU A 61 11.51 -0.03 -11.30
CA LEU A 61 12.70 -0.88 -11.44
C LEU A 61 13.65 -0.39 -12.54
N ARG A 62 13.11 0.12 -13.66
CA ARG A 62 13.91 0.78 -14.71
C ARG A 62 14.63 2.03 -14.20
N SER A 63 13.98 2.82 -13.35
CA SER A 63 14.61 3.99 -12.73
C SER A 63 15.71 3.63 -11.72
N GLN A 64 15.67 2.42 -11.17
CA GLN A 64 16.72 1.86 -10.30
C GLN A 64 17.90 1.26 -11.08
N GLY A 65 17.87 1.32 -12.42
CA GLY A 65 18.96 0.84 -13.28
C GLY A 65 18.84 -0.63 -13.70
N LEU A 66 17.74 -1.32 -13.39
CA LEU A 66 17.55 -2.70 -13.84
C LEU A 66 17.38 -2.80 -15.36
N ASN A 67 17.90 -3.90 -15.90
CA ASN A 67 17.77 -4.27 -17.31
C ASN A 67 16.28 -4.48 -17.65
N PRO A 68 15.76 -4.04 -18.83
CA PRO A 68 14.32 -4.14 -19.13
C PRO A 68 13.72 -5.52 -18.94
N LYS A 69 14.45 -6.58 -19.33
CA LYS A 69 13.98 -7.97 -19.19
C LYS A 69 13.81 -8.37 -17.72
N GLU A 70 14.79 -8.03 -16.88
CA GLU A 70 14.79 -8.35 -15.45
C GLU A 70 13.76 -7.51 -14.69
N ALA A 71 13.67 -6.22 -15.01
CA ALA A 71 12.68 -5.31 -14.43
C ALA A 71 11.24 -5.79 -14.68
N MET A 72 10.95 -6.29 -15.89
CA MET A 72 9.61 -6.81 -16.22
C MET A 72 9.33 -8.12 -15.50
N LYS A 73 10.31 -9.03 -15.42
CA LYS A 73 10.18 -10.29 -14.68
C LYS A 73 9.91 -10.03 -13.20
N GLN A 74 10.71 -9.15 -12.58
CA GLN A 74 10.54 -8.80 -11.17
C GLN A 74 9.21 -8.06 -10.92
N ALA A 75 8.80 -7.15 -11.80
CA ALA A 75 7.51 -6.48 -11.68
C ALA A 75 6.31 -7.44 -11.72
N ARG A 76 6.38 -8.52 -12.52
CA ARG A 76 5.31 -9.55 -12.55
C ARG A 76 5.30 -10.40 -11.28
N ILE A 77 6.49 -10.76 -10.78
CA ILE A 77 6.65 -11.52 -9.53
C ILE A 77 6.10 -10.72 -8.34
N ASP A 78 6.50 -9.46 -8.22
CA ASP A 78 6.08 -8.57 -7.12
C ASP A 78 4.56 -8.38 -7.06
N VAL A 79 3.87 -8.45 -8.20
CA VAL A 79 2.41 -8.28 -8.30
C VAL A 79 1.65 -9.60 -8.06
N GLY A 80 2.36 -10.72 -7.94
CA GLY A 80 1.73 -12.05 -7.86
C GLY A 80 1.11 -12.49 -9.18
N ALA A 81 1.51 -11.87 -10.30
CA ALA A 81 1.11 -12.29 -11.64
C ALA A 81 1.93 -13.50 -12.13
N ASN A 82 2.49 -14.28 -11.20
CA ASN A 82 2.99 -15.62 -11.46
C ASN A 82 1.80 -16.59 -11.41
N ILE A 83 0.75 -16.27 -12.16
CA ILE A 83 -0.16 -17.29 -12.64
C ILE A 83 0.72 -18.05 -13.61
N GLU A 84 1.02 -19.32 -13.31
CA GLU A 84 1.55 -20.25 -14.30
C GLU A 84 0.72 -20.01 -15.57
N GLU A 85 1.28 -19.32 -16.57
CA GLU A 85 0.57 -19.19 -17.84
C GLU A 85 0.37 -20.62 -18.29
N PRO A 86 -0.89 -21.10 -18.39
CA PRO A 86 -1.10 -22.43 -18.91
C PRO A 86 -0.44 -22.41 -20.28
N THR A 87 0.53 -23.29 -20.46
CA THR A 87 1.21 -23.44 -21.75
C THR A 87 0.14 -23.59 -22.83
N ALA A 88 0.41 -23.12 -24.05
CA ALA A 88 -0.57 -23.24 -25.14
C ALA A 88 -1.05 -24.71 -25.31
N SER A 89 -0.17 -25.68 -25.03
CA SER A 89 -0.50 -27.10 -24.97
C SER A 89 -1.49 -27.47 -23.86
N SER A 90 -1.37 -26.88 -22.67
CA SER A 90 -2.31 -27.05 -21.55
C SER A 90 -3.69 -26.48 -21.86
N GLN A 91 -3.77 -25.31 -22.50
CA GLN A 91 -5.06 -24.74 -22.93
C GLN A 91 -5.75 -25.60 -24.00
N VAL A 92 -4.99 -26.08 -24.99
CA VAL A 92 -5.54 -26.97 -26.03
C VAL A 92 -5.97 -28.31 -25.41
N ALA A 93 -5.16 -28.92 -24.54
CA ALA A 93 -5.53 -30.15 -23.86
C ALA A 93 -6.83 -30.01 -23.04
N ALA A 94 -7.04 -28.86 -22.39
CA ALA A 94 -8.28 -28.56 -21.69
C ALA A 94 -9.50 -28.44 -22.64
N MET A 95 -9.34 -27.84 -23.83
CA MET A 95 -10.42 -27.77 -24.83
C MET A 95 -10.83 -29.14 -25.37
N PHE A 96 -9.89 -30.09 -25.43
CA PHE A 96 -10.12 -31.45 -25.93
C PHE A 96 -10.34 -32.49 -24.82
N GLY A 97 -10.44 -32.08 -23.55
CA GLY A 97 -10.69 -32.99 -22.42
C GLY A 97 -9.56 -33.98 -22.12
N LEU A 98 -8.33 -33.68 -22.56
CA LEU A 98 -7.16 -34.55 -22.45
C LEU A 98 -6.35 -34.32 -21.16
N SER A 99 -6.81 -33.46 -20.25
CA SER A 99 -6.04 -33.01 -19.08
C SER A 99 -5.99 -34.00 -17.90
N GLY A 100 -6.15 -35.30 -18.13
CA GLY A 100 -6.38 -36.28 -17.05
C GLY A 100 -5.83 -37.69 -17.26
N LEU A 101 -4.81 -37.88 -18.10
CA LEU A 101 -4.08 -39.15 -18.29
C LEU A 101 -2.63 -39.04 -17.81
#